data_AF-A0A4Y6RMZ9-F1
#
_entry.id   AF-A0A4Y6RMZ9-F1
#
_cell.length_a   1.000
_cell.length_b   1.000
_cell.length_c   1.000
_cell.angle_alpha   90.00
_cell.angle_beta   90.00
_cell.angle_gamma   90.00
#
_symmetry.space_group_name_H-M   'P 1'
#
loop_
_entity.id
_entity.type
_entity.pdbx_description
1 polymer ?
#
loop_
_entity_poly.entity_id
_entity_poly.type
_entity_poly.pdbx_seq_one_letter_code
_entity_poly.pdbx_strand_id
1 'polypeptide(L)'
;MSERDSLGNKEETGKTAWDVVAKIPVWLLSIAALVFVAIVGNAMIFATQQVELGFLGKWGPTQATPEPEAKTPLLAGAVVAFDRSEKNGGACPAGWSLFESAGGRMIVGAGTNTNKDQNGIPLTDYPSFKDDSTKSIGGEERVTLSVSQIPEHTHAFTFSDGTNSPEHVDKSHNEFGLKNATEQTGPAGEGQSHNNMPPFIALYFCKKN
;
A
#
# COMPACT_ATOMS: atom_id res chain seq x y z
N MET A 1 -14.91 -44.12 -99.81
CA MET A 1 -14.00 -43.34 -100.66
C MET A 1 -13.63 -42.10 -99.88
N SER A 2 -12.33 -41.76 -99.85
CA SER A 2 -11.72 -40.55 -99.24
C SER A 2 -11.72 -40.55 -97.69
N GLU A 3 -10.68 -40.18 -96.95
CA GLU A 3 -9.24 -39.97 -97.17
C GLU A 3 -8.62 -40.01 -95.76
N ARG A 4 -7.41 -40.56 -95.62
CA ARG A 4 -6.65 -40.53 -94.35
C ARG A 4 -5.75 -39.30 -94.39
N ASP A 5 -6.00 -38.31 -93.54
CA ASP A 5 -5.04 -37.25 -93.27
C ASP A 5 -4.18 -37.61 -92.06
N SER A 6 -2.92 -37.91 -92.36
CA SER A 6 -1.82 -38.17 -91.44
C SER A 6 -1.19 -36.83 -91.04
N LEU A 7 -1.59 -36.27 -89.90
CA LEU A 7 -0.89 -35.14 -89.27
C LEU A 7 0.19 -35.68 -88.33
N GLY A 8 1.45 -35.53 -88.74
CA GLY A 8 2.62 -35.81 -87.91
C GLY A 8 2.80 -34.76 -86.82
N ASN A 9 2.74 -35.19 -85.56
CA ASN A 9 3.15 -34.37 -84.43
C ASN A 9 4.68 -34.30 -84.39
N LYS A 10 5.23 -33.08 -84.56
CA LYS A 10 6.62 -32.79 -84.22
C LYS A 10 6.74 -32.72 -82.70
N GLU A 11 7.53 -33.62 -82.14
CA GLU A 11 7.92 -33.63 -80.73
C GLU A 11 8.90 -32.47 -80.49
N GLU A 12 8.41 -31.34 -80.00
CA GLU A 12 9.26 -30.27 -79.49
C GLU A 12 9.85 -30.72 -78.15
N THR A 13 11.15 -30.97 -78.15
CA THR A 13 11.95 -31.25 -76.96
C THR A 13 11.95 -30.03 -76.05
N GLY A 14 10.99 -30.02 -75.11
CA GLY A 14 10.81 -28.98 -74.11
C GLY A 14 12.03 -28.86 -73.20
N LYS A 15 12.74 -27.74 -73.31
CA LYS A 15 13.79 -27.36 -72.35
C LYS A 15 13.15 -27.27 -70.97
N THR A 16 13.71 -28.00 -70.02
CA THR A 16 13.18 -28.03 -68.65
C THR A 16 13.60 -26.74 -67.92
N ALA A 17 12.86 -26.36 -66.87
CA ALA A 17 13.22 -25.20 -66.05
C ALA A 17 14.67 -25.29 -65.50
N TRP A 18 15.18 -26.51 -65.34
CA TRP A 18 16.56 -26.78 -64.93
C TRP A 18 17.60 -26.33 -65.95
N ASP A 19 17.29 -26.36 -67.25
CA ASP A 19 18.22 -25.92 -68.32
C ASP A 19 18.45 -24.40 -68.30
N VAL A 20 17.50 -23.65 -67.72
CA VAL A 20 17.60 -22.21 -67.52
C VAL A 20 18.39 -21.91 -66.25
N VAL A 21 18.14 -22.65 -65.17
CA VAL A 21 18.86 -22.48 -63.89
C VAL A 21 20.35 -22.83 -64.02
N ALA A 22 20.69 -23.87 -64.81
CA ALA A 22 22.07 -24.28 -65.04
C ALA A 22 22.94 -23.24 -65.75
N LYS A 23 22.33 -22.24 -66.40
CA LYS A 23 23.04 -21.15 -67.10
C LYS A 23 23.25 -19.90 -66.25
N ILE A 24 22.74 -19.88 -65.02
CA ILE A 24 22.91 -18.73 -64.13
C ILE A 24 24.31 -18.80 -63.53
N PRO A 25 25.16 -17.77 -63.72
CA PRO A 25 26.47 -17.69 -63.09
C PRO A 25 26.35 -17.81 -61.57
N VAL A 26 27.23 -18.60 -60.95
CA VAL A 26 27.23 -18.87 -59.49
C VAL A 26 27.23 -17.58 -58.66
N TRP A 27 27.88 -16.51 -59.13
CA TRP A 27 27.89 -15.21 -58.43
C TRP A 27 26.51 -14.55 -58.35
N LEU A 28 25.64 -14.74 -59.34
CA LEU A 28 24.26 -14.23 -59.31
C LEU A 28 23.39 -15.01 -58.31
N LEU A 29 23.64 -16.31 -58.15
CA LEU A 29 22.97 -17.11 -57.12
C LEU A 29 23.36 -16.65 -55.70
N SER A 30 24.63 -16.30 -55.49
CA SER A 30 25.10 -15.75 -54.20
C SER A 30 24.47 -14.39 -53.88
N ILE A 31 24.33 -13.51 -54.86
CA ILE A 31 23.64 -12.21 -54.67
C ILE A 31 22.16 -12.43 -54.36
N ALA A 32 21.48 -13.31 -55.10
CA ALA A 32 20.08 -13.63 -54.86
C ALA A 32 19.86 -14.21 -53.44
N ALA A 33 20.76 -15.07 -52.97
CA ALA A 33 20.71 -15.62 -51.62
C ALA A 33 20.91 -14.54 -50.54
N LEU A 34 21.87 -13.61 -50.72
CA LEU A 34 22.08 -12.50 -49.78
C LEU A 34 20.89 -11.54 -49.73
N VAL A 35 20.30 -11.21 -50.88
CA VAL A 35 19.09 -10.38 -50.96
C VAL A 35 17.91 -11.09 -50.27
N PHE A 36 17.75 -12.40 -50.48
CA PHE A 36 16.70 -13.17 -49.82
C PHE A 36 16.87 -13.20 -48.30
N VAL A 37 18.09 -13.42 -47.79
CA VAL A 37 18.38 -13.39 -46.35
C VAL A 37 18.13 -12.00 -45.76
N ALA A 38 18.51 -10.92 -46.46
CA ALA A 38 18.24 -9.56 -46.02
C ALA A 38 16.73 -9.25 -45.98
N ILE A 39 15.95 -9.74 -46.95
CA ILE A 39 14.50 -9.54 -46.99
C ILE A 39 13.80 -10.34 -45.87
N VAL A 40 14.13 -11.63 -45.73
CA VAL A 40 13.50 -12.50 -44.73
C VAL A 40 13.94 -12.14 -43.30
N GLY A 41 15.21 -11.80 -43.12
CA GLY A 41 15.74 -11.33 -41.83
C GLY A 41 15.09 -10.03 -41.36
N ASN A 42 14.90 -9.07 -42.27
CA ASN A 42 14.17 -7.85 -41.94
C ASN A 42 12.68 -8.11 -41.69
N ALA A 43 12.04 -8.97 -42.48
CA ALA A 43 10.62 -9.29 -42.29
C ALA A 43 10.30 -9.90 -40.91
N MET A 44 11.23 -10.66 -40.30
CA MET A 44 11.04 -11.17 -38.94
C MET A 44 11.15 -10.10 -37.85
N ILE A 45 11.99 -9.07 -38.03
CA ILE A 45 12.13 -7.98 -37.06
C ILE A 45 10.85 -7.13 -37.00
N PHE A 46 10.18 -6.93 -38.13
CA PHE A 46 8.93 -6.17 -38.19
C PHE A 46 7.69 -6.92 -37.69
N ALA A 47 7.78 -8.22 -37.38
CA ALA A 47 6.63 -8.99 -36.92
C ALA A 47 6.25 -8.75 -35.44
N THR A 48 7.14 -8.10 -34.65
CA THR A 48 6.96 -7.96 -33.20
C THR A 48 7.02 -6.53 -32.69
N GLN A 49 7.46 -5.57 -33.51
CA GLN A 49 7.63 -4.18 -33.09
C GLN A 49 6.73 -3.25 -33.90
N GLN A 50 6.04 -2.37 -33.18
CA GLN A 50 5.37 -1.22 -33.78
C GLN A 50 6.43 -0.24 -34.25
N VAL A 51 6.38 0.16 -35.52
CA VAL A 51 7.29 1.14 -36.09
C VAL A 51 6.53 2.44 -36.30
N GLU A 52 7.04 3.53 -35.74
CA GLU A 52 6.54 4.87 -36.01
C GLU A 52 7.22 5.41 -37.28
N LEU A 53 6.47 5.47 -38.38
CA LEU A 53 6.94 6.03 -39.64
C LEU A 53 6.45 7.47 -39.80
N GLY A 54 6.81 8.36 -38.88
CA GLY A 54 6.55 9.80 -38.95
C GLY A 54 5.13 10.15 -39.43
N PHE A 55 5.03 10.78 -40.61
CA PHE A 55 3.74 11.22 -41.19
C PHE A 55 2.76 10.10 -41.56
N LEU A 56 3.23 8.85 -41.66
CA LEU A 56 2.42 7.67 -41.99
C LEU A 56 1.81 7.00 -40.75
N GLY A 57 2.10 7.50 -39.55
CA GLY A 57 1.60 6.95 -38.30
C GLY A 57 2.28 5.64 -37.90
N LYS A 58 1.65 4.93 -36.95
CA LYS A 58 2.12 3.66 -36.41
C LYS A 58 1.69 2.52 -37.33
N TRP A 59 2.65 1.75 -37.82
CA TRP A 59 2.41 0.52 -38.57
C TRP A 59 2.93 -0.69 -37.78
N GLY A 60 2.11 -1.73 -37.68
CA GLY A 60 2.39 -2.95 -36.94
C GLY A 60 1.09 -3.66 -36.53
N PRO A 61 1.15 -4.92 -36.07
CA PRO A 61 -0.02 -5.63 -35.55
C PRO A 61 -0.63 -4.81 -34.41
N THR A 62 -1.94 -4.56 -34.48
CA THR A 62 -2.69 -3.96 -33.38
C THR A 62 -2.43 -4.83 -32.16
N GLN A 63 -1.67 -4.32 -31.17
CA GLN A 63 -1.56 -5.03 -29.90
C GLN A 63 -2.98 -5.21 -29.40
N ALA A 64 -3.39 -6.46 -29.19
CA ALA A 64 -4.65 -6.76 -28.55
C ALA A 64 -4.68 -5.88 -27.29
N THR A 65 -5.63 -4.94 -27.26
CA THR A 65 -5.85 -4.13 -26.08
C THR A 65 -6.08 -5.15 -24.97
N PRO A 66 -5.26 -5.16 -23.91
CA PRO A 66 -5.42 -6.13 -22.85
C PRO A 66 -6.88 -6.08 -22.43
N GLU A 67 -7.57 -7.21 -22.56
CA GLU A 67 -8.97 -7.36 -22.19
C GLU A 67 -9.11 -6.75 -20.80
N PRO A 68 -10.04 -5.80 -20.58
CA PRO A 68 -10.11 -5.06 -19.35
C PRO A 68 -10.22 -6.07 -18.22
N GLU A 69 -9.15 -6.15 -17.43
CA GLU A 69 -9.00 -7.10 -16.33
C GLU A 69 -10.31 -7.06 -15.54
N ALA A 70 -11.01 -8.20 -15.48
CA ALA A 70 -12.32 -8.28 -14.88
C ALA A 70 -12.20 -7.85 -13.41
N LYS A 71 -12.56 -6.60 -13.12
CA LYS A 71 -12.50 -6.07 -11.76
C LYS A 71 -13.51 -6.83 -10.92
N THR A 72 -13.02 -7.71 -10.05
CA THR A 72 -13.86 -8.39 -9.08
C THR A 72 -14.62 -7.34 -8.27
N PRO A 73 -15.97 -7.33 -8.32
CA PRO A 73 -16.74 -6.35 -7.60
C PRO A 73 -16.53 -6.55 -6.09
N LEU A 74 -16.38 -5.44 -5.36
CA LEU A 74 -16.33 -5.48 -3.90
C LEU A 74 -17.64 -6.07 -3.36
N LEU A 75 -17.52 -6.99 -2.41
CA LEU A 75 -18.66 -7.66 -1.79
C LEU A 75 -19.50 -6.69 -0.96
N ALA A 76 -20.82 -6.93 -0.92
CA ALA A 76 -21.73 -6.23 -0.02
C ALA A 76 -21.26 -6.39 1.44
N GLY A 77 -21.36 -5.31 2.22
CA GLY A 77 -20.84 -5.24 3.58
C GLY A 77 -19.38 -4.78 3.71
N ALA A 78 -18.62 -4.67 2.62
CA ALA A 78 -17.27 -4.12 2.66
C ALA A 78 -17.27 -2.67 3.16
N VAL A 79 -16.35 -2.33 4.08
CA VAL A 79 -16.16 -0.97 4.59
C VAL A 79 -14.88 -0.39 4.03
N VAL A 80 -14.96 0.79 3.43
CA VAL A 80 -13.84 1.47 2.77
C VAL A 80 -13.78 2.93 3.19
N ALA A 81 -12.57 3.46 3.37
CA ALA A 81 -12.34 4.87 3.65
C ALA A 81 -12.31 5.70 2.35
N PHE A 82 -12.93 6.87 2.38
CA PHE A 82 -13.01 7.81 1.27
C PHE A 82 -12.53 9.19 1.71
N ASP A 83 -11.61 9.75 0.93
CA ASP A 83 -11.22 11.16 1.00
C ASP A 83 -12.21 12.00 0.17
N ARG A 84 -13.40 12.21 0.72
CA ARG A 84 -14.50 12.96 0.10
C ARG A 84 -15.22 13.80 1.12
N SER A 85 -15.88 14.86 0.68
CA SER A 85 -16.68 15.73 1.55
C SER A 85 -18.17 15.40 1.46
N GLU A 86 -18.89 15.52 2.59
CA GLU A 86 -20.35 15.47 2.60
C GLU A 86 -21.01 16.64 1.85
N LYS A 87 -20.30 17.77 1.69
CA LYS A 87 -20.87 19.00 1.12
C LYS A 87 -21.22 18.90 -0.37
N ASN A 88 -20.72 17.90 -1.11
CA ASN A 88 -20.86 17.78 -2.57
C ASN A 88 -21.40 16.41 -3.00
N GLY A 89 -22.67 16.12 -2.67
CA GLY A 89 -23.33 14.89 -3.09
C GLY A 89 -23.07 13.68 -2.18
N GLY A 90 -22.67 13.93 -0.92
CA GLY A 90 -22.43 12.92 0.10
C GLY A 90 -21.00 12.36 0.10
N ALA A 91 -20.56 11.90 1.27
CA ALA A 91 -19.25 11.28 1.44
C ALA A 91 -19.13 9.93 0.70
N CYS A 92 -20.24 9.22 0.52
CA CYS A 92 -20.28 7.87 0.00
C CYS A 92 -20.68 7.81 -1.49
N PRO A 93 -20.01 6.97 -2.31
CA PRO A 93 -20.43 6.74 -3.70
C PRO A 93 -21.82 6.09 -3.81
N ALA A 94 -22.39 6.11 -5.02
CA ALA A 94 -23.66 5.44 -5.28
C ALA A 94 -23.61 3.94 -4.94
N GLY A 95 -24.64 3.44 -4.25
CA GLY A 95 -24.70 2.06 -3.76
C GLY A 95 -23.82 1.79 -2.53
N TRP A 96 -23.43 2.84 -1.80
CA TRP A 96 -22.78 2.78 -0.49
C TRP A 96 -23.58 3.61 0.52
N SER A 97 -23.44 3.28 1.79
CA SER A 97 -24.00 4.03 2.92
C SER A 97 -22.89 4.45 3.87
N LEU A 98 -23.09 5.55 4.60
CA LEU A 98 -22.14 5.97 5.63
C LEU A 98 -22.04 4.89 6.71
N PHE A 99 -20.83 4.52 7.09
CA PHE A 99 -20.60 3.60 8.19
C PHE A 99 -20.52 4.40 9.51
N GLU A 100 -21.69 4.77 10.03
CA GLU A 100 -21.84 5.67 11.18
C GLU A 100 -21.04 5.23 12.41
N SER A 101 -20.93 3.91 12.64
CA SER A 101 -20.17 3.34 13.76
C SER A 101 -18.68 3.70 13.76
N ALA A 102 -18.12 4.17 12.65
CA ALA A 102 -16.73 4.63 12.55
C ALA A 102 -16.56 6.14 12.80
N GLY A 103 -17.64 6.91 12.89
CA GLY A 103 -17.56 8.36 13.07
C GLY A 103 -16.80 8.74 14.34
N GLY A 104 -15.69 9.48 14.17
CA GLY A 104 -14.84 9.92 15.29
C GLY A 104 -14.09 8.81 16.03
N ARG A 105 -14.03 7.59 15.48
CA ARG A 105 -13.39 6.44 16.12
C ARG A 105 -12.16 5.97 15.36
N MET A 106 -11.21 5.43 16.13
CA MET A 106 -10.10 4.67 15.56
C MET A 106 -10.59 3.28 15.14
N ILE A 107 -10.24 2.84 13.93
CA ILE A 107 -10.55 1.50 13.45
C ILE A 107 -9.49 0.53 13.96
N VAL A 108 -9.93 -0.49 14.71
CA VAL A 108 -9.09 -1.57 15.21
C VAL A 108 -9.57 -2.88 14.60
N GLY A 109 -8.64 -3.74 14.17
CA GLY A 109 -8.97 -5.05 13.63
C GLY A 109 -9.57 -5.96 14.69
N ALA A 110 -10.73 -6.56 14.41
CA ALA A 110 -11.32 -7.58 15.26
C ALA A 110 -10.62 -8.94 15.04
N GLY A 111 -10.50 -9.76 16.09
CA GLY A 111 -9.84 -11.07 15.99
C GLY A 111 -10.06 -12.00 17.19
N THR A 112 -9.60 -13.25 17.06
CA THR A 112 -9.88 -14.36 17.99
C THR A 112 -8.69 -14.70 18.91
N ASN A 113 -7.99 -13.69 19.43
CA ASN A 113 -6.95 -13.84 20.46
C ASN A 113 -5.67 -14.61 20.10
N THR A 114 -5.34 -14.77 18.81
CA THR A 114 -4.13 -15.48 18.39
C THR A 114 -2.91 -14.57 18.19
N ASN A 115 -3.09 -13.25 18.28
CA ASN A 115 -2.00 -12.31 18.07
C ASN A 115 -1.08 -12.25 19.30
N LYS A 116 0.19 -11.95 19.03
CA LYS A 116 1.22 -11.81 20.04
C LYS A 116 1.89 -10.46 19.89
N ASP A 117 2.36 -9.90 20.99
CA ASP A 117 3.21 -8.71 20.95
C ASP A 117 4.59 -9.02 20.34
N GLN A 118 5.43 -8.00 20.26
CA GLN A 118 6.81 -8.11 19.75
C GLN A 118 7.70 -9.09 20.55
N ASN A 119 7.28 -9.50 21.75
CA ASN A 119 7.97 -10.45 22.60
C ASN A 119 7.35 -11.86 22.55
N GLY A 120 6.33 -12.08 21.72
CA GLY A 120 5.63 -13.36 21.63
C GLY A 120 4.60 -13.60 22.73
N ILE A 121 4.28 -12.59 23.54
CA ILE A 121 3.27 -12.66 24.60
C ILE A 121 1.89 -12.47 23.95
N PRO A 122 0.92 -13.39 24.15
CA PRO A 122 -0.44 -13.20 23.65
C PRO A 122 -1.03 -11.90 24.18
N LEU A 123 -1.66 -11.09 23.32
CA LEU A 123 -2.42 -9.94 23.82
C LEU A 123 -3.60 -10.45 24.66
N THR A 124 -4.04 -9.66 25.65
CA THR A 124 -5.06 -10.09 26.62
C THR A 124 -6.43 -9.47 26.39
N ASP A 125 -6.48 -8.34 25.70
CA ASP A 125 -7.72 -7.63 25.38
C ASP A 125 -7.87 -7.50 23.87
N TYR A 126 -9.06 -7.84 23.36
CA TYR A 126 -9.36 -7.83 21.94
C TYR A 126 -10.77 -7.34 21.70
N PRO A 127 -10.91 -6.37 20.78
CA PRO A 127 -12.23 -6.06 20.27
C PRO A 127 -12.72 -7.23 19.43
N SER A 128 -13.89 -7.75 19.77
CA SER A 128 -14.61 -8.70 18.92
C SER A 128 -15.81 -7.97 18.34
N PHE A 129 -15.94 -8.00 17.01
CA PHE A 129 -16.93 -7.18 16.32
C PHE A 129 -18.37 -7.58 16.64
N LYS A 130 -18.88 -8.65 16.03
CA LYS A 130 -20.29 -9.03 16.15
C LYS A 130 -20.55 -10.10 17.21
N ASP A 131 -19.48 -10.78 17.63
CA ASP A 131 -19.59 -11.94 18.52
C ASP A 131 -19.80 -11.52 19.98
N ASP A 132 -19.42 -10.30 20.35
CA ASP A 132 -19.68 -9.71 21.67
C ASP A 132 -19.82 -8.19 21.54
N SER A 133 -21.05 -7.69 21.70
CA SER A 133 -21.35 -6.27 21.61
C SER A 133 -20.59 -5.43 22.64
N THR A 134 -20.22 -6.01 23.79
CA THR A 134 -19.49 -5.30 24.85
C THR A 134 -18.03 -5.04 24.49
N LYS A 135 -17.47 -5.82 23.54
CA LYS A 135 -16.11 -5.68 23.03
C LYS A 135 -16.05 -5.09 21.62
N SER A 136 -17.20 -4.68 21.08
CA SER A 136 -17.29 -4.17 19.71
C SER A 136 -16.86 -2.69 19.58
N ILE A 137 -16.85 -1.96 20.70
CA ILE A 137 -16.53 -0.53 20.80
C ILE A 137 -15.77 -0.26 22.11
N GLY A 138 -14.86 0.71 22.09
CA GLY A 138 -14.10 1.11 23.28
C GLY A 138 -13.24 2.35 23.00
N GLY A 139 -12.38 2.68 23.97
CA GLY A 139 -11.49 3.84 23.93
C GLY A 139 -12.07 5.09 24.60
N GLU A 140 -11.19 6.05 24.91
CA GLU A 140 -11.51 7.32 25.54
C GLU A 140 -10.79 8.46 24.80
N GLU A 141 -11.51 9.55 24.50
CA GLU A 141 -10.94 10.74 23.84
C GLU A 141 -9.98 11.49 24.77
N ARG A 142 -10.29 11.51 26.07
CA ARG A 142 -9.47 12.16 27.08
C ARG A 142 -9.33 11.27 28.30
N VAL A 143 -8.14 11.29 28.89
CA VAL A 143 -7.80 10.49 30.07
C VAL A 143 -7.45 11.41 31.22
N THR A 144 -7.88 11.05 32.42
CA THR A 144 -7.46 11.69 33.67
C THR A 144 -6.72 10.66 34.50
N LEU A 145 -5.46 10.94 34.84
CA LEU A 145 -4.67 10.03 35.65
C LEU A 145 -5.22 9.95 37.08
N SER A 146 -5.56 8.75 37.49
CA SER A 146 -5.82 8.41 38.89
C SER A 146 -4.51 8.23 39.65
N VAL A 147 -4.56 8.35 40.98
CA VAL A 147 -3.40 8.09 41.86
C VAL A 147 -2.82 6.70 41.63
N SER A 148 -3.66 5.69 41.38
CA SER A 148 -3.23 4.31 41.07
C SER A 148 -2.48 4.14 39.74
N GLN A 149 -2.56 5.12 38.84
CA GLN A 149 -1.85 5.10 37.55
C GLN A 149 -0.50 5.83 37.61
N ILE A 150 -0.17 6.48 38.72
CA ILE A 150 1.11 7.17 38.92
C ILE A 150 2.07 6.17 39.59
N PRO A 151 3.25 5.88 39.00
CA PRO A 151 4.25 5.02 39.63
C PRO A 151 4.65 5.53 41.03
N GLU A 152 4.95 4.60 41.94
CA GLU A 152 5.54 4.94 43.23
C GLU A 152 6.84 5.72 43.01
N HIS A 153 6.95 6.86 43.69
CA HIS A 153 8.14 7.70 43.65
C HIS A 153 8.38 8.29 45.03
N THR A 154 9.65 8.54 45.35
CA THR A 154 10.06 9.14 46.62
C THR A 154 10.98 10.32 46.36
N HIS A 155 10.93 11.30 47.24
CA HIS A 155 11.85 12.43 47.25
C HIS A 155 12.73 12.33 48.50
N ALA A 156 14.05 12.29 48.30
CA ALA A 156 15.02 12.38 49.37
C ALA A 156 15.55 13.81 49.43
N PHE A 157 15.39 14.47 50.57
CA PHE A 157 16.00 15.77 50.85
C PHE A 157 17.05 15.57 51.94
N THR A 158 18.25 16.09 51.70
CA THR A 158 19.31 16.17 52.72
C THR A 158 19.46 17.62 53.11
N PHE A 159 19.11 17.95 54.35
CA PHE A 159 19.42 19.27 54.91
C PHE A 159 20.88 19.25 55.36
N SER A 160 21.68 20.22 54.92
CA SER A 160 22.95 20.53 55.57
C SER A 160 22.60 21.25 56.86
N ASP A 161 22.80 20.57 57.98
CA ASP A 161 22.98 21.23 59.26
C ASP A 161 24.24 22.10 59.14
N GLY A 162 24.05 23.41 59.09
CA GLY A 162 25.13 24.39 59.09
C GLY A 162 25.89 24.35 60.41
N THR A 163 26.64 23.29 60.68
CA THR A 163 27.53 23.17 61.85
C THR A 163 28.79 24.05 61.71
N ASN A 164 28.95 24.76 60.59
CA ASN A 164 30.09 25.64 60.33
C ASN A 164 29.79 27.15 60.24
N SER A 165 28.66 27.63 60.77
CA SER A 165 28.55 29.06 61.11
C SER A 165 28.66 29.21 62.63
N PRO A 166 29.86 29.48 63.19
CA PRO A 166 29.89 30.14 64.49
C PRO A 166 29.27 31.55 64.31
N GLU A 167 28.67 32.07 65.37
CA GLU A 167 28.22 33.48 65.48
C GLU A 167 26.83 33.82 64.93
N HIS A 168 25.79 33.41 65.67
CA HIS A 168 25.00 34.35 66.48
C HIS A 168 23.92 33.59 67.26
N VAL A 169 24.32 33.03 68.40
CA VAL A 169 23.37 32.59 69.43
C VAL A 169 23.40 33.66 70.51
N ASP A 170 22.41 34.55 70.48
CA ASP A 170 22.14 35.45 71.60
C ASP A 170 21.72 34.58 72.81
N LYS A 171 22.47 34.70 73.91
CA LYS A 171 22.42 33.82 75.08
C LYS A 171 21.25 34.14 76.01
N SER A 172 20.00 34.10 75.53
CA SER A 172 18.87 34.46 76.41
C SER A 172 17.59 33.62 76.34
N HIS A 173 17.56 32.46 75.66
CA HIS A 173 16.41 31.54 75.80
C HIS A 173 16.83 30.05 75.75
N ASN A 174 16.38 29.28 76.74
CA ASN A 174 16.83 27.93 77.14
C ASN A 174 16.40 26.76 76.23
N GLU A 175 16.19 26.93 74.93
CA GLU A 175 15.77 25.81 74.05
C GLU A 175 16.37 25.94 72.62
N PHE A 176 17.67 25.67 72.48
CA PHE A 176 18.29 25.42 71.17
C PHE A 176 18.38 23.92 70.91
N GLY A 177 17.24 23.32 70.55
CA GLY A 177 17.19 22.04 69.87
C GLY A 177 16.95 22.28 68.39
N LEU A 178 17.73 21.67 67.50
CA LEU A 178 17.37 21.52 66.09
C LEU A 178 15.98 20.86 66.06
N LYS A 179 14.92 21.64 65.84
CA LYS A 179 13.60 21.07 65.55
C LYS A 179 13.75 20.35 64.22
N ASN A 180 13.70 19.03 64.27
CA ASN A 180 13.45 18.21 63.08
C ASN A 180 12.13 18.69 62.47
N ALA A 181 12.20 19.59 61.50
CA ALA A 181 11.04 20.03 60.74
C ALA A 181 10.79 18.96 59.67
N THR A 182 9.78 18.12 59.90
CA THR A 182 9.23 17.30 58.82
C THR A 182 8.40 18.22 57.95
N GLU A 183 8.97 18.73 56.87
CA GLU A 183 8.19 19.42 55.84
C GLU A 183 7.59 18.38 54.90
N GLN A 184 6.27 18.27 54.91
CA GLN A 184 5.55 17.49 53.90
C GLN A 184 5.42 18.34 52.65
N THR A 185 5.89 17.82 51.52
CA THR A 185 5.54 18.39 50.22
C THR A 185 4.03 18.24 50.02
N GLY A 186 3.36 19.29 49.55
CA GLY A 186 1.96 19.20 49.14
C GLY A 186 1.78 18.28 47.93
N PRO A 187 0.54 17.84 47.65
CA PRO A 187 0.24 17.10 46.42
C PRO A 187 0.59 17.95 45.19
N ALA A 188 1.26 17.35 44.20
CA ALA A 188 1.56 17.97 42.92
C ALA A 188 0.74 17.30 41.80
N GLY A 189 0.19 18.13 40.90
CA GLY A 189 -0.68 17.71 39.79
C GLY A 189 -2.10 18.27 39.93
N GLU A 190 -2.64 18.82 38.84
CA GLU A 190 -3.96 19.47 38.84
C GLU A 190 -5.12 18.52 38.52
N GLY A 191 -4.84 17.22 38.33
CA GLY A 191 -5.85 16.23 37.93
C GLY A 191 -6.55 16.58 36.61
N GLN A 192 -5.93 17.43 35.78
CA GLN A 192 -6.51 17.87 34.52
C GLN A 192 -6.46 16.73 33.50
N SER A 193 -7.61 16.49 32.87
CA SER A 193 -7.71 15.52 31.78
C SER A 193 -6.87 15.96 30.58
N HIS A 194 -6.14 15.04 29.96
CA HIS A 194 -5.37 15.29 28.73
C HIS A 194 -5.95 14.55 27.52
N ASN A 195 -5.69 15.08 26.32
CA ASN A 195 -6.07 14.43 25.08
C ASN A 195 -5.38 13.05 24.95
N ASN A 196 -6.14 12.04 24.53
CA ASN A 196 -5.67 10.68 24.29
C ASN A 196 -5.78 10.28 22.79
N MET A 197 -6.16 11.22 21.92
CA MET A 197 -6.15 11.01 20.49
C MET A 197 -4.72 11.13 19.93
N PRO A 198 -4.16 10.08 19.29
CA PRO A 198 -2.92 10.21 18.55
C PRO A 198 -3.12 11.11 17.32
N PRO A 199 -2.05 11.59 16.66
CA PRO A 199 -2.17 12.30 15.39
C PRO A 199 -2.98 11.49 14.37
N PHE A 200 -3.98 12.13 13.75
CA PHE A 200 -4.92 11.45 12.84
C PHE A 200 -5.25 12.30 11.60
N ILE A 201 -5.73 11.61 10.57
CA ILE A 201 -6.39 12.20 9.40
C ILE A 201 -7.82 11.66 9.39
N ALA A 202 -8.80 12.55 9.30
CA ALA A 202 -10.21 12.17 9.25
C ALA A 202 -10.62 11.84 7.83
N LEU A 203 -11.15 10.63 7.62
CA LEU A 203 -11.74 10.16 6.37
C LEU A 203 -13.15 9.62 6.66
N TYR A 204 -13.99 9.60 5.64
CA TYR A 204 -15.33 9.01 5.77
C TYR A 204 -15.28 7.52 5.45
N PHE A 205 -15.81 6.70 6.36
CA PHE A 205 -15.96 5.27 6.12
C PHE A 205 -17.35 5.00 5.54
N CYS A 206 -17.41 4.28 4.42
CA CYS A 206 -18.66 3.88 3.81
C CYS A 206 -18.74 2.37 3.69
N LYS A 207 -19.93 1.82 3.90
CA LYS A 207 -20.25 0.40 3.75
C LYS A 207 -20.94 0.15 2.41
N LYS A 208 -20.48 -0.87 1.68
CA LYS A 208 -21.14 -1.32 0.45
C LYS A 208 -22.50 -1.93 0.81
N ASN A 209 -23.56 -1.44 0.20
CA ASN A 209 -24.91 -1.99 0.39
C ASN A 209 -25.04 -3.40 -0.19
#